data_AF-A0A0N0GEG2-F1
#
_entry.id   AF-A0A0N0GEG2-F1
#
_cell.length_a   1.000
_cell.length_b   1.000
_cell.length_c   1.000
_cell.angle_alpha   90.00
_cell.angle_beta   90.00
_cell.angle_gamma   90.00
#
_symmetry.space_group_name_H-M   'P 1'
#
loop_
_entity.id
_entity.type
_entity.pdbx_description
1 polymer ?
#
loop_
_entity_poly.entity_id
_entity_poly.type
_entity_poly.pdbx_seq_one_letter_code
_entity_poly.pdbx_strand_id
1 'polypeptide(L)'
;MNLTRLCLKNYRRFAEFDIEFDPQLTIISARNGQGKTSVLEAIVAALGPFVGSFDQGVSRHIERTDARYARVGEGFESEQQFPVVISAEMSNPAMRWQRALNGPKSRTTTKEAEPLAAWGKELQSILRSDSAISLPVVRYYSSRP
;
A
#
# COMPACT_ATOMS: atom_id res chain seq x y z
N MET A 1 14.42 -3.74 -4.41
CA MET A 1 13.18 -3.01 -4.09
C MET A 1 13.55 -1.76 -3.31
N ASN A 2 13.25 -0.57 -3.84
CA ASN A 2 13.47 0.68 -3.11
C ASN A 2 12.28 1.63 -3.37
N LEU A 3 11.38 1.76 -2.39
CA LEU A 3 10.16 2.56 -2.50
C LEU A 3 10.53 4.05 -2.50
N THR A 4 10.10 4.80 -3.50
CA THR A 4 10.51 6.21 -3.71
C THR A 4 9.37 7.18 -3.53
N ARG A 5 8.11 6.77 -3.74
CA ARG A 5 6.95 7.66 -3.55
C ARG A 5 5.70 6.89 -3.13
N LEU A 6 4.84 7.54 -2.36
CA LEU A 6 3.51 7.05 -2.01
C LEU A 6 2.50 8.21 -2.09
N CYS A 7 1.44 7.99 -2.88
CA CYS A 7 0.31 8.92 -2.97
C CYS A 7 -0.97 8.24 -2.49
N LEU A 8 -1.75 8.94 -1.67
CA LEU A 8 -2.99 8.43 -1.08
C LEU A 8 -4.16 9.35 -1.42
N LYS A 9 -5.31 8.75 -1.73
CA LYS A 9 -6.59 9.45 -1.85
C LYS A 9 -7.63 8.75 -0.99
N ASN A 10 -8.35 9.52 -0.17
CA ASN A 10 -9.41 9.05 0.71
C ASN A 10 -9.00 7.87 1.63
N TYR A 11 -7.72 7.79 2.01
CA TYR A 11 -7.19 6.71 2.83
C TYR A 11 -7.05 7.15 4.30
N ARG A 12 -7.88 6.57 5.17
CA ARG A 12 -7.93 6.79 6.62
C ARG A 12 -8.01 8.26 7.00
N ARG A 13 -6.88 8.87 7.37
CA ARG A 13 -6.80 10.27 7.82
C ARG A 13 -6.61 11.25 6.65
N PHE A 14 -6.29 10.76 5.46
CA PHE A 14 -5.88 11.58 4.34
C PHE A 14 -6.98 11.68 3.28
N ALA A 15 -7.40 12.91 2.98
CA ALA A 15 -8.17 13.18 1.76
C ALA A 15 -7.25 13.04 0.56
N GLU A 16 -6.10 13.70 0.63
CA GLU A 16 -4.94 13.53 -0.25
C GLU A 16 -3.67 13.54 0.61
N PHE A 17 -2.67 12.77 0.21
CA PHE A 17 -1.35 12.74 0.83
C PHE A 17 -0.32 12.30 -0.20
N ASP A 18 0.86 12.90 -0.15
CA ASP A 18 1.97 12.64 -1.06
C ASP A 18 3.28 12.70 -0.26
N ILE A 19 4.12 11.69 -0.42
CA ILE A 19 5.43 11.64 0.21
C ILE A 19 6.43 11.01 -0.76
N GLU A 20 7.59 11.64 -0.86
CA GLU A 20 8.78 11.06 -1.46
C GLU A 20 9.68 10.50 -0.35
N PHE A 21 10.22 9.30 -0.58
CA PHE A 21 11.11 8.65 0.37
C PHE A 21 12.56 8.91 -0.02
N ASP A 22 13.36 9.29 0.98
CA ASP A 22 14.80 9.34 0.84
C ASP A 22 15.37 7.92 0.59
N PRO A 23 16.33 7.74 -0.34
CA PRO A 23 16.89 6.43 -0.67
C PRO A 23 17.57 5.70 0.49
N GLN A 24 17.95 6.41 1.56
CA GLN A 24 18.60 5.85 2.75
C GLN A 24 17.64 5.75 3.93
N LEU A 25 17.03 6.88 4.34
CA LEU A 25 16.19 6.91 5.54
C LEU A 25 15.15 8.04 5.50
N THR A 26 13.89 7.66 5.67
CA THR A 26 12.78 8.61 5.88
C THR A 26 12.24 8.48 7.30
N ILE A 27 12.23 9.58 8.05
CA ILE A 27 11.62 9.66 9.39
C ILE A 27 10.30 10.41 9.31
N ILE A 28 9.20 9.72 9.62
CA ILE A 28 7.87 10.32 9.67
C ILE A 28 7.54 10.73 11.11
N SER A 29 7.58 12.03 11.39
CA SER A 29 7.22 12.59 12.69
C SER A 29 5.87 13.29 12.66
N ALA A 30 4.98 12.92 13.57
CA ALA A 30 3.70 13.58 13.78
C ALA A 30 3.18 13.26 15.20
N ARG A 31 2.18 14.00 15.70
CA ARG A 31 1.51 13.65 16.97
C ARG A 31 0.76 12.32 16.87
N ASN A 32 0.38 11.73 18.00
CA ASN A 32 -0.48 10.55 18.00
C ASN A 32 -1.83 10.87 17.34
N GLY A 33 -2.36 9.91 16.57
CA GLY A 33 -3.59 10.10 15.81
C GLY A 33 -3.44 10.79 14.45
N GLN A 34 -2.28 11.40 14.15
CA GLN A 34 -2.07 12.20 12.93
C GLN A 34 -1.68 11.41 11.67
N GLY A 35 -1.89 10.09 11.64
CA GLY A 35 -1.77 9.30 10.41
C GLY A 35 -0.41 8.62 10.15
N LYS A 36 0.55 8.63 11.09
CA LYS A 36 1.82 7.87 10.93
C LYS A 36 1.58 6.39 10.59
N THR A 37 0.74 5.73 11.40
CA THR A 37 0.32 4.35 11.16
C THR A 37 -0.47 4.20 9.86
N SER A 38 -1.21 5.23 9.44
CA SER A 38 -1.91 5.22 8.14
C SER A 38 -0.93 5.16 6.97
N VAL A 39 0.19 5.87 7.01
CA VAL A 39 1.22 5.78 5.96
C VAL A 39 1.81 4.37 5.91
N LEU A 40 2.21 3.80 7.06
CA LEU A 40 2.78 2.46 7.10
C LEU A 40 1.81 1.38 6.59
N GLU A 41 0.54 1.47 6.96
CA GLU A 41 -0.46 0.49 6.54
C GLU A 41 -0.85 0.66 5.08
N ALA A 42 -0.77 1.88 4.54
CA ALA A 42 -0.89 2.11 3.12
C ALA A 42 0.26 1.48 2.33
N ILE A 43 1.50 1.52 2.83
CA ILE A 43 2.65 0.83 2.21
C ILE A 43 2.43 -0.69 2.23
N VAL A 44 1.98 -1.24 3.35
CA VAL A 44 1.66 -2.67 3.47
C VAL A 44 0.58 -3.09 2.47
N ALA A 45 -0.48 -2.29 2.31
CA ALA A 45 -1.48 -2.51 1.28
C ALA A 45 -0.87 -2.33 -0.12
N ALA A 46 -0.08 -1.28 -0.39
CA ALA A 46 0.54 -1.07 -1.70
C ALA A 46 1.36 -2.30 -2.16
N LEU A 47 2.12 -2.91 -1.23
CA LEU A 47 2.97 -4.07 -1.49
C LEU A 47 2.23 -5.43 -1.43
N GLY A 48 0.92 -5.43 -1.12
CA GLY A 48 0.12 -6.65 -1.03
C GLY A 48 0.21 -7.57 -2.27
N PRO A 49 0.18 -7.07 -3.51
CA PRO A 49 0.32 -7.90 -4.71
C PRO A 49 1.69 -8.58 -4.82
N PHE A 50 2.77 -7.89 -4.42
CA PHE A 50 4.12 -8.47 -4.37
C PHE A 50 4.18 -9.62 -3.36
N VAL A 51 3.81 -9.34 -2.10
CA VAL A 51 3.88 -10.33 -1.01
C VAL A 51 2.98 -11.53 -1.33
N GLY A 52 1.76 -11.30 -1.81
CA GLY A 52 0.81 -12.36 -2.15
C GLY A 52 1.18 -13.20 -3.38
N SER A 53 2.28 -12.88 -4.07
CA SER A 53 2.77 -13.67 -5.21
C SER A 53 3.72 -14.81 -4.80
N PHE A 54 4.13 -14.85 -3.54
CA PHE A 54 4.93 -15.95 -2.98
C PHE A 54 4.03 -17.06 -2.42
N ASP A 55 4.52 -18.30 -2.40
CA ASP A 55 3.71 -19.49 -2.06
C ASP A 55 3.10 -19.44 -0.65
N GLN A 56 3.79 -18.81 0.31
CA GLN A 56 3.31 -18.57 1.69
C GLN A 56 2.92 -17.11 1.94
N GLY A 57 2.83 -16.34 0.86
CA GLY A 57 2.58 -14.91 0.89
C GLY A 57 1.11 -14.58 1.07
N VAL A 58 0.81 -13.65 1.98
CA VAL A 58 -0.55 -13.15 2.18
C VAL A 58 -0.67 -11.74 1.61
N SER A 59 -1.53 -11.58 0.60
CA SER A 59 -1.84 -10.26 0.05
C SER A 59 -2.65 -9.45 1.05
N ARG A 60 -2.15 -8.26 1.42
CA ARG A 60 -2.94 -7.28 2.16
C ARG A 60 -3.79 -6.47 1.20
N HIS A 61 -5.03 -6.18 1.57
CA HIS A 61 -5.99 -5.45 0.73
C HIS A 61 -6.27 -4.06 1.31
N ILE A 62 -6.92 -3.21 0.51
CA ILE A 62 -7.51 -1.97 1.02
C ILE A 62 -8.84 -2.37 1.65
N GLU A 63 -8.93 -2.27 2.97
CA GLU A 63 -10.14 -2.64 3.70
C GLU A 63 -11.20 -1.55 3.59
N ARG A 64 -12.47 -1.92 3.72
CA ARG A 64 -13.55 -0.91 3.78
C ARG A 64 -13.32 0.10 4.92
N THR A 65 -12.79 -0.36 6.04
CA THR A 65 -12.46 0.49 7.21
C THR A 65 -11.28 1.42 6.96
N ASP A 66 -10.53 1.23 5.87
CA ASP A 66 -9.49 2.17 5.45
C ASP A 66 -10.05 3.38 4.71
N ALA A 67 -11.32 3.37 4.28
CA ALA A 67 -11.91 4.54 3.65
C ALA A 67 -12.05 5.70 4.65
N ARG A 68 -11.56 6.88 4.25
CA ARG A 68 -11.67 8.11 5.04
C ARG A 68 -13.14 8.46 5.25
N TYR A 69 -13.48 8.87 6.47
CA TYR A 69 -14.77 9.49 6.75
C TYR A 69 -14.69 11.00 6.55
N ALA A 70 -15.68 11.58 5.87
CA ALA A 70 -15.83 13.03 5.72
C ALA A 70 -17.30 13.42 5.94
N ARG A 71 -17.53 14.63 6.45
CA ARG A 71 -18.89 15.17 6.54
C ARG A 71 -19.45 15.44 5.15
N VAL A 72 -20.73 15.13 4.97
CA VAL A 72 -21.47 15.38 3.73
C VAL A 72 -22.60 16.36 4.04
N GLY A 73 -22.60 17.52 3.36
CA GLY A 73 -23.59 18.57 3.57
C GLY A 73 -23.46 19.31 4.92
N GLU A 74 -24.54 19.99 5.33
CA GLU A 74 -24.61 20.74 6.59
C GLU A 74 -24.99 19.87 7.80
N GLY A 75 -25.27 18.58 7.59
CA GLY A 75 -25.63 17.66 8.65
C GLY A 75 -24.44 17.20 9.51
N PHE A 76 -24.75 16.43 10.55
CA PHE A 76 -23.74 15.80 11.42
C PHE A 76 -23.22 14.46 10.88
N GLU A 77 -23.78 13.96 9.78
CA GLU A 77 -23.44 12.66 9.23
C GLU A 77 -22.06 12.67 8.54
N SER A 78 -21.29 11.61 8.78
CA SER A 78 -19.99 11.39 8.14
C SER A 78 -20.07 10.14 7.29
N GLU A 79 -19.68 10.26 6.03
CA GLU A 79 -19.72 9.16 5.06
C GLU A 79 -18.31 8.74 4.63
N GLN A 80 -18.19 7.46 4.30
CA GLN A 80 -16.97 6.90 3.73
C GLN A 80 -16.73 7.45 2.33
N GLN A 81 -15.51 7.91 2.09
CA GLN A 81 -15.12 8.52 0.83
C GLN A 81 -14.51 7.46 -0.09
N PHE A 82 -15.02 7.41 -1.31
CA PHE A 82 -14.54 6.53 -2.38
C PHE A 82 -14.34 7.36 -3.67
N PRO A 83 -13.45 6.94 -4.58
CA PRO A 83 -12.55 5.80 -4.44
C PRO A 83 -11.47 6.05 -3.39
N VAL A 84 -11.06 4.99 -2.70
CA VAL A 84 -9.81 4.95 -1.92
C VAL A 84 -8.72 4.52 -2.87
N VAL A 85 -7.65 5.32 -3.00
CA VAL A 85 -6.56 5.04 -3.94
C VAL A 85 -5.23 5.07 -3.21
N ILE A 86 -4.40 4.07 -3.49
CA ILE A 86 -3.00 4.00 -3.05
C ILE A 86 -2.15 3.82 -4.30
N SER A 87 -1.28 4.79 -4.57
CA SER A 87 -0.31 4.75 -5.66
C SER A 87 1.10 4.74 -5.08
N ALA A 88 1.98 3.96 -5.68
CA ALA A 88 3.35 3.83 -5.21
C ALA A 88 4.34 3.70 -6.36
N GLU A 89 5.56 4.15 -6.11
CA GLU A 89 6.68 4.08 -7.05
C GLU A 89 7.90 3.47 -6.36
N MET A 90 8.70 2.72 -7.11
CA MET A 90 9.99 2.23 -6.66
C MET A 90 11.04 2.36 -7.77
N SER A 91 12.32 2.42 -7.40
CA SER A 91 13.42 2.63 -8.36
C SER A 91 14.18 1.36 -8.76
N ASN A 92 14.03 0.24 -8.05
CA ASN A 92 14.73 -1.00 -8.36
C ASN A 92 13.87 -2.25 -8.08
N PRO A 93 13.27 -2.87 -9.12
CA PRO A 93 13.21 -2.37 -10.51
C PRO A 93 12.39 -1.07 -10.61
N ALA A 94 12.65 -0.23 -11.61
CA ALA A 94 11.85 0.98 -11.80
C ALA A 94 10.40 0.62 -12.15
N MET A 95 9.45 0.95 -11.27
CA MET A 95 8.06 0.54 -11.43
C MET A 95 7.11 1.49 -10.72
N ARG A 96 5.91 1.63 -11.28
CA ARG A 96 4.77 2.33 -10.69
C ARG A 96 3.57 1.41 -10.67
N TRP A 97 2.80 1.48 -9.60
CA TRP A 97 1.55 0.72 -9.50
C TRP A 97 0.52 1.48 -8.68
N GLN A 98 -0.74 1.08 -8.86
CA GLN A 98 -1.86 1.65 -8.13
C GLN A 98 -2.79 0.52 -7.67
N ARG A 99 -3.44 0.74 -6.53
CA ARG A 99 -4.55 -0.08 -6.04
C ARG A 99 -5.69 0.82 -5.61
N ALA A 100 -6.92 0.44 -5.93
CA ALA A 100 -8.10 1.21 -5.56
C ALA A 100 -9.19 0.34 -4.94
N LEU A 101 -9.97 0.92 -4.03
CA LEU A 101 -11.26 0.40 -3.58
C LEU A 101 -12.31 1.40 -4.03
N ASN A 102 -13.14 1.03 -5.02
CA ASN A 102 -14.02 1.97 -5.73
C ASN A 102 -15.37 2.22 -5.02
N GLY A 103 -15.69 1.42 -4.01
CA GLY A 103 -16.94 1.53 -3.27
C GLY A 103 -17.06 0.51 -2.15
N PRO A 104 -18.11 0.61 -1.32
CA PRO A 104 -18.25 -0.14 -0.07
C PRO A 104 -18.44 -1.66 -0.26
N LYS A 105 -18.89 -2.10 -1.45
CA LYS A 105 -19.05 -3.52 -1.82
C LYS A 105 -18.02 -3.98 -2.87
N SER A 106 -17.10 -3.10 -3.25
CA SER A 106 -16.07 -3.42 -4.24
C SER A 106 -14.91 -4.19 -3.61
N ARG A 107 -14.09 -4.82 -4.45
CA ARG A 107 -12.80 -5.41 -4.04
C ARG A 107 -11.67 -4.47 -4.43
N THR A 108 -10.53 -4.61 -3.77
CA THR A 108 -9.31 -3.89 -4.19
C THR A 108 -8.94 -4.27 -5.62
N THR A 109 -8.65 -3.27 -6.47
CA THR A 109 -8.20 -3.50 -7.84
C THR A 109 -6.84 -4.20 -7.87
N THR A 110 -6.64 -5.01 -8.91
CA THR A 110 -5.40 -5.75 -9.15
C THR A 110 -4.74 -5.36 -10.48
N LYS A 111 -5.52 -4.89 -11.46
CA LYS A 111 -5.06 -4.60 -12.82
C LYS A 111 -3.88 -3.63 -12.85
N GLU A 112 -3.98 -2.50 -12.14
CA GLU A 112 -2.94 -1.47 -12.11
C GLU A 112 -1.74 -1.85 -11.23
N ALA A 113 -1.81 -2.98 -10.53
CA ALA A 113 -0.72 -3.55 -9.74
C ALA A 113 -0.18 -4.87 -10.32
N GLU A 114 -0.59 -5.25 -11.54
CA GLU A 114 -0.09 -6.44 -12.22
C GLU A 114 1.43 -6.43 -12.39
N PRO A 115 2.11 -5.31 -12.75
CA PRO A 115 3.57 -5.31 -12.85
C PRO A 115 4.26 -5.77 -11.56
N LEU A 116 3.72 -5.37 -10.40
CA LEU A 116 4.27 -5.72 -9.10
C LEU A 116 4.03 -7.20 -8.76
N ALA A 117 2.84 -7.72 -9.08
CA ALA A 117 2.51 -9.12 -8.87
C ALA A 117 3.33 -10.04 -9.80
N ALA A 118 3.48 -9.65 -11.08
CA ALA A 118 4.27 -10.38 -12.05
C ALA A 118 5.73 -10.51 -11.60
N TRP A 119 6.32 -9.42 -11.10
CA TRP A 119 7.68 -9.44 -10.55
C TRP A 119 7.81 -10.36 -9.32
N GLY A 120 6.83 -10.35 -8.41
CA GLY A 120 6.81 -11.29 -7.30
C GLY A 120 6.75 -12.76 -7.74
N LYS A 121 5.92 -13.07 -8.74
CA LYS A 121 5.81 -14.44 -9.31
C LYS A 121 7.11 -14.88 -9.99
N GLU A 122 7.79 -13.97 -10.68
CA GLU A 122 9.10 -14.23 -11.29
C GLU A 122 10.12 -14.62 -10.23
N LEU A 123 10.25 -13.82 -9.16
CA LEU A 123 11.16 -14.14 -8.04
C LEU A 123 10.80 -15.48 -7.37
N GLN A 124 9.52 -15.76 -7.15
CA GLN A 124 9.05 -17.03 -6.61
C GLN A 124 9.40 -18.21 -7.54
N SER A 125 9.32 -18.03 -8.86
CA SER A 125 9.73 -19.06 -9.83
C SER A 125 11.23 -19.31 -9.77
N ILE A 126 12.05 -18.26 -9.72
CA ILE A 126 13.50 -18.41 -9.65
C ILE A 126 13.90 -19.09 -8.33
N LEU A 127 13.28 -18.72 -7.21
CA LEU A 127 13.54 -19.32 -5.89
C LEU A 127 13.36 -20.85 -5.86
N ARG A 128 12.47 -21.40 -6.70
CA ARG A 128 12.27 -22.85 -6.81
C ARG A 128 13.43 -23.57 -7.50
N SER A 129 14.17 -22.88 -8.35
CA SER A 129 15.31 -23.42 -9.11
C SER A 129 16.65 -23.05 -8.50
N ASP A 130 16.75 -21.86 -7.92
CA ASP A 130 17.95 -21.33 -7.30
C ASP A 130 17.61 -20.68 -5.94
N SER A 131 17.99 -21.37 -4.87
CA SER A 131 17.81 -20.88 -3.50
C SER A 131 18.79 -19.77 -3.10
N ALA A 132 19.81 -19.48 -3.91
CA ALA A 132 20.81 -18.44 -3.64
C ALA A 132 20.40 -17.05 -4.15
N ILE A 133 19.24 -16.91 -4.80
CA ILE A 133 18.76 -15.61 -5.28
C ILE A 133 18.62 -14.60 -4.13
N SER A 134 19.07 -13.37 -4.38
CA SER A 134 18.85 -12.25 -3.46
C SER A 134 17.41 -11.72 -3.59
N LEU A 135 16.64 -11.83 -2.52
CA LEU A 135 15.27 -11.31 -2.43
C LEU A 135 15.24 -9.93 -1.75
N PRO A 136 14.35 -9.04 -2.18
CA PRO A 136 14.10 -7.81 -1.43
C PRO A 136 13.47 -8.11 -0.07
N VAL A 137 13.91 -7.38 0.96
CA VAL A 137 13.39 -7.53 2.32
C VAL A 137 12.35 -6.45 2.57
N VAL A 138 11.18 -6.87 3.07
CA VAL A 138 10.14 -5.98 3.62
C VAL A 138 9.86 -6.42 5.04
N ARG A 139 10.01 -5.52 6.00
CA ARG A 139 9.65 -5.78 7.40
C ARG A 139 8.71 -4.70 7.89
N TYR A 140 7.57 -5.14 8.40
CA TYR A 140 6.58 -4.27 9.03
C TYR A 140 6.51 -4.60 10.52
N TYR A 141 6.81 -3.61 11.35
CA TYR A 141 6.69 -3.70 12.80
C TYR A 141 5.43 -2.96 13.23
N SER A 142 4.34 -3.71 13.34
CA SER A 142 3.06 -3.19 13.81
C SER A 142 3.16 -2.80 15.28
N SER A 143 2.48 -1.71 15.65
CA SER A 143 2.25 -1.35 17.06
C SER A 143 0.96 -1.96 17.64
N ARG A 144 0.23 -2.77 16.85
CA ARG A 144 -0.93 -3.53 17.33
C ARG A 144 -0.44 -4.83 17.98
N PRO A 145 -0.87 -5.15 19.22
CA PRO A 145 -0.57 -6.41 19.88
C PRO A 145 -1.18 -7.61 19.13
#